data_AF-A0A6M1TVP9-F1
#
_entry.id   AF-A0A6M1TVP9-F1
#
_cell.length_a   1.000
_cell.length_b   1.000
_cell.length_c   1.000
_cell.angle_alpha   90.00
_cell.angle_beta   90.00
_cell.angle_gamma   90.00
#
_symmetry.space_group_name_H-M   'P 1'
#
loop_
_entity.id
_entity.type
_entity.pdbx_description
1 polymer ?
#
loop_
_entity_poly.entity_id
_entity_poly.type
_entity_poly.pdbx_seq_one_letter_code
_entity_poly.pdbx_strand_id
1 'polypeptide(L)'
;MHEFVYFFSYSASSKCAREKTLLSEPRDPVKGESGLTCKPDISIAEADATSIDSLLFPGCYGISTLREAHELFRFVKKVVRNDTKIFAISSSPFNLAKAGLLENKRYTVGLSKEDREWLGVFDEKYYTDELLVHDGNLVTARG
;
A
#
# COMPACT_ATOMS: atom_id res chain seq x y z
N MET A 1 10.58 -3.16 -17.57
CA MET A 1 10.97 -3.88 -16.35
C MET A 1 9.83 -3.62 -15.37
N HIS A 2 9.01 -4.62 -15.06
CA HIS A 2 7.83 -4.42 -14.21
C HIS A 2 8.27 -4.44 -12.75
N GLU A 3 8.16 -3.29 -12.08
CA GLU A 3 8.46 -3.14 -10.67
C GLU A 3 7.17 -3.45 -9.89
N PHE A 4 7.23 -4.50 -9.07
CA PHE A 4 6.06 -5.03 -8.37
C PHE A 4 5.95 -4.45 -6.96
N VAL A 5 4.71 -4.34 -6.50
CA VAL A 5 4.34 -3.76 -5.22
C VAL A 5 4.59 -4.76 -4.10
N TYR A 6 5.23 -4.29 -3.04
CA TYR A 6 5.34 -5.02 -1.79
C TYR A 6 4.09 -4.74 -0.95
N PHE A 7 3.54 -5.76 -0.31
CA PHE A 7 2.74 -5.53 0.90
C PHE A 7 3.26 -6.42 2.00
N PHE A 8 3.41 -5.85 3.20
CA PHE A 8 3.51 -6.67 4.40
C PHE A 8 2.10 -6.82 4.94
N SER A 9 1.58 -8.05 4.97
CA SER A 9 0.46 -8.36 5.84
C SER A 9 0.98 -8.72 7.22
N TYR A 10 0.22 -8.32 8.23
CA TYR A 10 0.47 -8.60 9.62
C TYR A 10 -0.75 -9.36 10.15
N SER A 11 -0.53 -10.59 10.64
CA SER A 11 -1.58 -11.38 11.31
C SER A 11 -1.29 -11.47 12.80
N ALA A 12 -2.31 -11.17 13.62
CA ALA A 12 -2.30 -11.28 15.06
C ALA A 12 -2.82 -12.65 15.50
N SER A 13 -2.03 -13.70 15.26
CA SER A 13 -2.18 -14.94 16.01
C SER A 13 -1.68 -14.71 17.44
N SER A 14 -2.52 -15.06 18.43
CA SER A 14 -2.43 -14.65 19.82
C SER A 14 -1.07 -14.88 20.49
N LYS A 15 -0.54 -13.81 21.13
CA LYS A 15 0.65 -13.69 21.99
C LYS A 15 1.96 -13.32 21.28
N CYS A 16 2.14 -12.01 21.14
CA CYS A 16 3.41 -11.26 21.09
C CYS A 16 4.36 -11.44 19.89
N ALA A 17 4.17 -12.44 19.03
CA ALA A 17 4.82 -12.49 17.72
C ALA A 17 3.77 -12.20 16.65
N ARG A 18 3.83 -11.02 16.04
CA ARG A 18 3.03 -10.77 14.85
C ARG A 18 3.76 -11.34 13.64
N GLU A 19 3.09 -12.23 12.92
CA GLU A 19 3.63 -12.83 11.71
C GLU A 19 3.61 -11.81 10.57
N LYS A 20 4.73 -11.69 9.85
CA LYS A 20 4.87 -10.83 8.68
C LYS A 20 4.87 -11.73 7.46
N THR A 21 4.01 -11.43 6.51
CA THR A 21 3.97 -12.15 5.23
C THR A 21 4.16 -11.14 4.11
N LEU A 22 5.14 -11.40 3.25
CA LEU A 22 5.39 -10.61 2.06
C LEU A 22 4.50 -11.10 0.92
N LEU A 23 3.69 -10.18 0.40
CA LEU A 23 2.76 -10.40 -0.70
C LEU A 23 3.21 -9.63 -1.94
N SER A 24 3.01 -10.23 -3.11
CA SER A 24 3.14 -9.58 -4.42
C SER A 24 2.24 -10.24 -5.46
N GLU A 25 2.27 -9.72 -6.69
CA GLU A 25 1.71 -10.38 -7.85
C GLU A 25 2.65 -10.19 -9.04
N PRO A 26 3.25 -11.24 -9.65
CA PRO A 26 3.23 -12.68 -9.31
C PRO A 26 4.22 -13.08 -8.21
N ARG A 27 4.32 -14.38 -7.86
CA ARG A 27 5.25 -14.94 -6.82
C ARG A 27 6.75 -14.82 -7.16
N ASP A 28 7.08 -14.23 -8.29
CA ASP A 28 8.47 -14.12 -8.73
C ASP A 28 9.27 -13.17 -7.83
N PRO A 29 10.58 -13.39 -7.67
CA PRO A 29 11.43 -12.46 -6.95
C PRO A 29 11.35 -11.04 -7.54
N VAL A 30 11.11 -10.06 -6.67
CA VAL A 30 10.99 -8.66 -7.04
C VAL A 30 12.28 -7.95 -6.67
N LYS A 31 12.79 -7.13 -7.58
CA LYS A 31 14.00 -6.33 -7.34
C LYS A 31 13.61 -4.90 -6.96
N GLY A 32 14.08 -4.43 -5.82
CA GLY A 32 13.96 -3.05 -5.38
C GLY A 32 15.00 -2.14 -6.02
N GLU A 33 14.80 -0.83 -5.86
CA GLU A 33 15.63 0.23 -6.46
C GLU A 33 17.13 0.10 -6.09
N SER A 34 17.43 -0.27 -4.84
CA SER A 34 18.81 -0.48 -4.37
C SER A 34 19.47 -1.77 -4.87
N GLY A 35 18.75 -2.55 -5.69
CA GLY A 35 19.19 -3.83 -6.22
C GLY A 35 18.91 -5.03 -5.32
N LEU A 36 18.34 -4.81 -4.13
CA LEU A 36 17.89 -5.89 -3.23
C LEU A 36 16.77 -6.69 -3.91
N THR A 37 16.87 -8.02 -3.87
CA THR A 37 15.81 -8.90 -4.38
C THR A 37 15.04 -9.51 -3.21
N CYS A 38 13.73 -9.36 -3.22
CA CYS A 38 12.84 -9.93 -2.23
C CYS A 38 12.00 -11.04 -2.87
N LYS A 39 11.91 -12.18 -2.21
CA LYS A 39 11.03 -13.27 -2.63
C LYS A 39 9.72 -13.20 -1.84
N PRO A 40 8.56 -13.09 -2.52
CA PRO A 40 7.26 -13.14 -1.88
C PRO A 40 7.00 -14.47 -1.18
N ASP A 41 6.39 -14.44 -0.01
CA ASP A 41 5.96 -15.63 0.73
C ASP A 41 4.71 -16.24 0.09
N ILE A 42 3.80 -15.39 -0.39
CA ILE A 42 2.55 -15.79 -1.06
C ILE A 42 2.11 -14.72 -2.06
N SER A 43 1.37 -15.10 -3.11
CA SER A 43 0.80 -14.11 -4.03
C SER A 43 -0.52 -13.53 -3.49
N ILE A 44 -0.91 -12.35 -3.95
CA ILE A 44 -2.21 -11.78 -3.59
C ILE A 44 -3.39 -12.63 -4.08
N ALA A 45 -3.18 -13.42 -5.14
CA ALA A 45 -4.19 -14.33 -5.69
C ALA A 45 -4.42 -15.56 -4.78
N GLU A 46 -3.39 -16.01 -4.06
CA GLU A 46 -3.45 -17.16 -3.15
C GLU A 46 -3.78 -16.76 -1.71
N ALA A 47 -3.55 -15.50 -1.34
CA ALA A 47 -3.72 -15.03 0.02
C ALA A 47 -5.19 -15.01 0.46
N ASP A 48 -5.46 -15.53 1.66
CA ASP A 48 -6.75 -15.35 2.32
C ASP A 48 -6.85 -13.92 2.86
N ALA A 49 -7.63 -13.08 2.17
CA ALA A 49 -7.85 -11.71 2.61
C ALA A 49 -8.42 -11.62 4.03
N THR A 50 -9.18 -12.63 4.49
CA THR A 50 -9.85 -12.66 5.81
C THR A 50 -8.91 -12.88 6.98
N SER A 51 -7.71 -13.41 6.73
CA SER A 51 -6.69 -13.63 7.77
C SER A 51 -5.74 -12.43 7.94
N ILE A 52 -5.96 -11.32 7.23
CA ILE A 52 -5.08 -10.15 7.23
C ILE A 52 -5.65 -9.05 8.13
N ASP A 53 -4.97 -8.79 9.26
CA ASP A 53 -5.38 -7.76 10.22
C ASP A 53 -4.80 -6.38 9.88
N SER A 54 -3.71 -6.34 9.10
CA SER A 54 -3.06 -5.08 8.72
C SER A 54 -2.33 -5.19 7.39
N LEU A 55 -2.28 -4.08 6.65
CA LEU A 55 -1.57 -3.93 5.39
C LEU A 55 -0.56 -2.78 5.48
N LEU A 56 0.67 -3.01 5.01
CA LEU A 56 1.69 -1.98 4.84
C LEU A 56 2.14 -1.92 3.38
N PHE A 57 2.03 -0.73 2.79
CA PHE A 57 2.48 -0.39 1.45
C PHE A 57 3.79 0.43 1.59
N PRO A 58 4.95 -0.12 1.23
CA PRO A 58 6.18 0.65 1.18
C PRO A 58 6.27 1.49 -0.10
N GLY A 59 7.22 2.42 -0.12
CA GLY A 59 7.51 3.22 -1.31
C GLY A 59 7.88 2.35 -2.51
N CYS A 60 7.51 2.82 -3.70
CA CYS A 60 7.80 2.18 -4.97
C CYS A 60 8.35 3.23 -5.94
N TYR A 61 9.48 2.92 -6.56
CA TYR A 61 9.89 3.64 -7.77
C TYR A 61 8.89 3.33 -8.89
N GLY A 62 8.66 4.27 -9.81
CA GLY A 62 7.72 4.04 -10.90
C GLY A 62 6.28 3.73 -10.48
N ILE A 63 5.76 4.34 -9.40
CA ILE A 63 4.40 4.09 -8.87
C ILE A 63 3.29 4.18 -9.94
N SER A 64 3.50 4.98 -10.99
CA SER A 64 2.60 5.15 -12.12
C SER A 64 2.38 3.86 -12.92
N THR A 65 3.33 2.93 -12.89
CA THR A 65 3.20 1.61 -13.54
C THR A 65 2.07 0.77 -12.95
N LEU A 66 1.65 1.07 -11.71
CA LEU A 66 0.58 0.39 -11.02
C LEU A 66 -0.81 0.94 -11.36
N ARG A 67 -0.92 1.94 -12.26
CA ARG A 67 -2.20 2.59 -12.59
C ARG A 67 -3.29 1.58 -12.99
N GLU A 68 -2.90 0.49 -13.65
CA GLU A 68 -3.79 -0.57 -14.13
C GLU A 68 -3.67 -1.87 -13.32
N ALA A 69 -3.10 -1.83 -12.11
CA ALA A 69 -3.01 -2.97 -11.19
C ALA A 69 -4.38 -3.28 -10.54
N HIS A 70 -5.39 -3.58 -11.36
CA HIS A 70 -6.77 -3.74 -10.89
C HIS A 70 -6.93 -4.90 -9.89
N GLU A 71 -6.18 -5.99 -10.06
CA GLU A 71 -6.23 -7.12 -9.12
C GLU A 71 -5.72 -6.75 -7.74
N LEU A 72 -4.63 -5.98 -7.69
CA LEU A 72 -4.17 -5.37 -6.45
C LEU A 72 -5.27 -4.53 -5.80
N PHE A 73 -5.85 -3.57 -6.51
CA PHE A 73 -6.86 -2.69 -5.92
C PHE A 73 -8.11 -3.46 -5.46
N ARG A 74 -8.49 -4.52 -6.18
CA ARG A 74 -9.54 -5.45 -5.75
C ARG A 74 -9.16 -6.21 -4.49
N PHE A 75 -7.94 -6.75 -4.42
CA PHE A 75 -7.44 -7.45 -3.24
C PHE A 75 -7.45 -6.56 -2.01
N VAL A 76 -6.93 -5.33 -2.13
CA VAL A 76 -6.94 -4.34 -1.03
C VAL A 76 -8.36 -4.09 -0.53
N LYS A 77 -9.32 -3.87 -1.43
CA LYS A 77 -10.73 -3.71 -1.06
C LYS A 77 -11.33 -4.93 -0.34
N LYS A 78 -10.88 -6.16 -0.66
CA LYS A 78 -11.30 -7.39 0.03
C LYS A 78 -10.72 -7.51 1.44
N VAL A 79 -9.51 -6.99 1.65
CA VAL A 79 -8.83 -7.04 2.96
C VAL A 79 -9.43 -6.02 3.92
N VAL A 80 -9.70 -4.80 3.45
CA VAL A 80 -10.09 -3.66 4.30
C VAL A 80 -11.45 -3.86 4.94
N ARG A 81 -11.43 -3.95 6.27
CA ARG A 81 -12.57 -3.93 7.20
C ARG A 81 -12.40 -2.79 8.21
N ASN A 82 -13.43 -2.56 9.03
CA ASN A 82 -13.43 -1.48 10.03
C ASN A 82 -12.24 -1.55 11.03
N ASP A 83 -11.71 -2.74 11.28
CA ASP A 83 -10.62 -3.02 12.22
C ASP A 83 -9.24 -3.20 11.56
N THR A 84 -9.18 -3.32 10.23
CA THR A 84 -7.93 -3.48 9.49
C THR A 84 -7.06 -2.23 9.60
N LYS A 85 -5.81 -2.35 10.03
CA LYS A 85 -4.86 -1.22 10.01
C LYS A 85 -4.16 -1.09 8.66
N ILE A 86 -4.13 0.10 8.10
CA ILE A 86 -3.58 0.36 6.77
C ILE A 86 -2.47 1.38 6.90
N PHE A 87 -1.29 1.04 6.38
CA PHE A 87 -0.10 1.88 6.41
C PHE A 87 0.41 2.10 4.99
N ALA A 88 0.69 3.32 4.59
CA ALA A 88 1.33 3.59 3.29
C ALA A 88 2.39 4.69 3.42
N ILE A 89 3.57 4.47 2.86
CA ILE A 89 4.69 5.42 2.94
C ILE A 89 5.21 5.80 1.55
N SER A 90 5.75 7.01 1.44
CA SER A 90 6.35 7.56 0.23
C SER A 90 5.32 7.65 -0.90
N SER A 91 5.57 7.06 -2.07
CA SER A 91 4.68 7.11 -3.24
C SER A 91 3.43 6.23 -3.11
N SER A 92 3.41 5.28 -2.19
CA SER A 92 2.41 4.22 -2.12
C SER A 92 1.00 4.57 -1.63
N PRO A 93 0.72 5.73 -0.97
CA PRO A 93 -0.64 6.24 -0.81
C PRO A 93 -1.42 6.34 -2.14
N PHE A 94 -0.73 6.37 -3.29
CA PHE A 94 -1.33 6.16 -4.62
C PHE A 94 -2.22 4.91 -4.69
N ASN A 95 -1.77 3.78 -4.12
CA ASN A 95 -2.52 2.53 -4.14
C ASN A 95 -3.83 2.65 -3.35
N LEU A 96 -3.79 3.41 -2.25
CA LEU A 96 -4.96 3.69 -1.42
C LEU A 96 -5.94 4.62 -2.16
N ALA A 97 -5.43 5.64 -2.85
CA ALA A 97 -6.22 6.53 -3.68
C ALA A 97 -6.95 5.75 -4.79
N LYS A 98 -6.22 4.90 -5.53
CA LYS A 98 -6.76 4.01 -6.57
C LYS A 98 -7.77 2.99 -6.03
N ALA A 99 -7.60 2.55 -4.79
CA ALA A 99 -8.54 1.69 -4.10
C ALA A 99 -9.75 2.44 -3.51
N GLY A 100 -9.84 3.77 -3.63
CA GLY A 100 -10.92 4.59 -3.07
C GLY A 100 -10.86 4.75 -1.54
N LEU A 101 -9.72 4.42 -0.92
CA LEU A 101 -9.56 4.42 0.53
C LEU A 101 -9.16 5.78 1.11
N LEU A 102 -8.83 6.75 0.25
CA LEU A 102 -8.54 8.13 0.66
C LEU A 102 -9.77 9.05 0.56
N GLU A 103 -10.91 8.54 0.11
CA GLU A 103 -12.13 9.35 -0.02
C GLU A 103 -12.56 9.93 1.33
N ASN A 104 -12.57 11.25 1.43
CA ASN A 104 -12.90 11.98 2.67
C ASN A 104 -11.98 11.67 3.86
N LYS A 105 -10.73 11.27 3.59
CA LYS A 105 -9.72 10.94 4.59
C LYS A 105 -8.52 11.85 4.46
N ARG A 106 -8.03 12.40 5.58
CA ARG A 106 -6.77 13.14 5.58
C ARG A 106 -5.61 12.20 5.28
N TYR A 107 -4.68 12.66 4.44
CA TYR A 107 -3.48 11.89 4.11
C TYR A 107 -2.28 12.79 3.80
N THR A 108 -1.11 12.17 3.80
CA THR A 108 0.11 12.72 3.21
C THR A 108 0.75 11.70 2.27
N VAL A 109 1.65 12.14 1.40
CA VAL A 109 2.28 11.30 0.38
C VAL A 109 3.61 11.89 -0.07
N GLY A 110 4.59 11.02 -0.33
CA GLY A 110 5.92 11.37 -0.83
C GLY A 110 5.96 11.65 -2.32
N LEU A 111 5.01 12.44 -2.83
CA LEU A 111 4.94 12.85 -4.24
C LEU A 111 4.90 14.37 -4.32
N SER A 112 5.53 14.94 -5.34
CA SER A 112 5.43 16.37 -5.61
C SER A 112 3.99 16.77 -5.93
N LYS A 113 3.68 18.07 -5.85
CA LYS A 113 2.36 18.56 -6.27
C LYS A 113 2.08 18.26 -7.74
N GLU A 114 3.08 18.47 -8.61
CA GLU A 114 3.00 18.18 -10.04
C GLU A 114 2.71 16.69 -10.31
N ASP A 115 3.40 15.78 -9.60
CA ASP A 115 3.15 14.34 -9.73
C ASP A 115 1.74 13.95 -9.29
N ARG A 116 1.24 14.57 -8.22
CA ARG A 116 -0.12 14.31 -7.73
C ARG A 116 -1.18 14.77 -8.72
N GLU A 117 -1.00 15.96 -9.28
CA GLU A 117 -1.86 16.51 -10.34
C GLU A 117 -1.82 15.64 -11.59
N TRP A 118 -0.63 15.22 -12.04
CA TRP A 118 -0.46 14.35 -13.20
C TRP A 118 -1.06 12.96 -12.99
N LEU A 119 -0.95 12.39 -11.78
CA LEU A 119 -1.58 11.11 -11.46
C LEU A 119 -3.11 11.23 -11.48
N GLY A 120 -3.65 12.35 -11.00
CA GLY A 120 -5.06 12.70 -11.10
C GLY A 120 -5.99 11.86 -10.21
N VAL A 121 -5.45 11.24 -9.16
CA VAL A 121 -6.20 10.34 -8.25
C VAL A 121 -6.35 10.88 -6.83
N PHE A 122 -5.69 12.00 -6.54
CA PHE A 122 -5.59 12.59 -5.21
C PHE A 122 -6.58 13.75 -5.08
N ASP A 123 -7.34 13.77 -4.00
CA ASP A 123 -8.17 14.93 -3.63
C ASP A 123 -7.36 15.87 -2.74
N GLU A 124 -6.83 16.94 -3.36
CA GLU A 124 -6.00 17.95 -2.72
C GLU A 124 -6.68 18.62 -1.51
N LYS A 125 -8.01 18.56 -1.39
CA LYS A 125 -8.73 19.05 -0.20
C LYS A 125 -8.30 18.33 1.08
N TYR A 126 -7.95 17.04 0.99
CA TYR A 126 -7.61 16.22 2.15
C TYR A 126 -6.10 15.97 2.31
N TYR A 127 -5.29 16.47 1.38
CA TYR A 127 -3.84 16.43 1.50
C TYR A 127 -3.33 17.38 2.60
N THR A 128 -2.26 16.96 3.27
CA THR A 128 -1.46 17.82 4.17
C THR A 128 0.04 17.55 3.98
N ASP A 129 0.86 18.56 4.24
CA ASP A 129 2.32 18.49 4.14
C ASP A 129 3.01 17.91 5.39
N GLU A 130 2.23 17.42 6.36
CA GLU A 130 2.72 16.74 7.56
C GLU A 130 3.56 15.50 7.21
N LEU A 131 4.55 15.17 8.04
CA LEU A 131 5.41 13.99 7.84
C LEU A 131 4.65 12.66 7.97
N LEU A 132 3.65 12.64 8.85
CA LEU A 132 2.83 11.48 9.19
C LEU A 132 1.40 11.96 9.44
N VAL A 133 0.43 11.25 8.88
CA VAL A 133 -1.00 11.51 9.11
C VAL A 133 -1.66 10.23 9.57
N HIS A 134 -2.48 10.34 10.62
CA HIS A 134 -3.31 9.27 11.15
C HIS A 134 -4.79 9.67 11.07
N ASP A 135 -5.58 8.95 10.27
CA ASP A 135 -7.02 9.15 10.13
C ASP A 135 -7.76 7.80 10.31
N GLY A 136 -8.26 7.56 11.51
CA GLY A 136 -8.96 6.32 11.85
C GLY A 136 -8.04 5.10 11.86
N ASN A 137 -8.23 4.19 10.90
CA ASN A 137 -7.41 2.99 10.71
C ASN A 137 -6.31 3.17 9.64
N LEU A 138 -6.26 4.35 9.01
CA LEU A 138 -5.30 4.71 7.98
C LEU A 138 -4.14 5.53 8.56
N VAL A 139 -2.91 5.14 8.21
CA VAL A 139 -1.68 5.86 8.50
C VAL A 139 -0.90 6.07 7.21
N THR A 140 -0.60 7.32 6.88
CA THR A 140 0.22 7.65 5.70
C THR A 140 1.44 8.45 6.11
N ALA A 141 2.58 8.22 5.46
CA ALA A 141 3.84 8.94 5.71
C ALA A 141 4.50 9.41 4.41
N ARG A 142 5.22 10.54 4.46
CA ARG A 142 5.88 11.11 3.27
C ARG A 142 7.14 10.36 2.81
N GLY A 143 7.82 9.66 3.71
CA GLY A 143 9.11 9.02 3.44
C GLY A 143 10.00 9.03 4.66
#